data_AF-A0A0F5J1B7-F1
#
_entry.id   AF-A0A0F5J1B7-F1
#
_cell.length_a   1.000
_cell.length_b   1.000
_cell.length_c   1.000
_cell.angle_alpha   90.00
_cell.angle_beta   90.00
_cell.angle_gamma   90.00
#
_symmetry.space_group_name_H-M   'P 1'
#
loop_
_entity.id
_entity.type
_entity.pdbx_description
1 polymer ?
#
loop_
_entity_poly.entity_id
_entity_poly.type
_entity_poly.pdbx_seq_one_letter_code
_entity_poly.pdbx_strand_id
1 'polypeptide(L)'
;MLDKRKPRIINVTRKPSKCPDCGSQVVDIIYGTGDMTEIEFVLEYRKDAIMGGDNIPRRPPIWSCSCGCKRFRKVNPDGSDAAVKVKMLKNMRKAPATKINWTSDLASRALEDNRHEIMHHYEVDITTELDEHETLGITAVSGSDAEDQATELVAKGFVGLRGRKCVAIEVFDAE
;
A
#
# COMPACT_ATOMS: atom_id res chain seq x y z
N MET A 1 -22.01 -1.75 12.69
CA MET A 1 -21.67 -3.03 13.35
C MET A 1 -21.14 -3.98 12.29
N LEU A 2 -19.84 -4.28 12.28
CA LEU A 2 -19.28 -5.29 11.36
C LEU A 2 -19.71 -6.68 11.82
N ASP A 3 -20.42 -7.41 10.96
CA ASP A 3 -20.79 -8.80 11.18
C ASP A 3 -19.52 -9.63 11.45
N LYS A 4 -19.37 -10.14 12.68
CA LYS A 4 -18.20 -10.89 13.17
C LYS A 4 -18.10 -12.31 12.57
N ARG A 5 -18.84 -12.61 11.50
CA ARG A 5 -18.75 -13.90 10.82
C ARG A 5 -17.50 -13.92 9.95
N LYS A 6 -16.61 -14.89 10.20
CA LYS A 6 -15.42 -15.13 9.35
C LYS A 6 -15.86 -15.19 7.88
N PRO A 7 -15.22 -14.43 6.97
CA PRO A 7 -15.56 -14.43 5.55
C PRO A 7 -15.57 -15.86 4.99
N ARG A 8 -16.60 -16.22 4.22
CA ARG A 8 -16.65 -17.56 3.58
C ARG A 8 -15.44 -17.72 2.65
N ILE A 9 -14.80 -18.89 2.72
CA ILE A 9 -13.67 -19.25 1.86
C ILE A 9 -14.20 -19.91 0.58
N ILE A 10 -13.82 -19.36 -0.57
CA ILE A 10 -14.17 -19.86 -1.89
C ILE A 10 -12.96 -20.57 -2.49
N ASN A 11 -13.16 -21.76 -3.03
CA ASN A 11 -12.14 -22.49 -3.79
C ASN A 11 -12.09 -21.97 -5.22
N VAL A 12 -10.89 -21.66 -5.70
CA VAL A 12 -10.65 -21.15 -7.04
C VAL A 12 -9.40 -21.79 -7.63
N THR A 13 -9.37 -21.99 -8.95
CA THR A 13 -8.19 -22.54 -9.65
C THR A 13 -7.13 -21.47 -9.94
N ARG A 14 -7.54 -20.21 -10.05
CA ARG A 14 -6.70 -19.03 -10.27
C ARG A 14 -7.17 -17.83 -9.46
N LYS A 15 -6.29 -16.84 -9.24
CA LYS A 15 -6.64 -15.59 -8.57
C LYS A 15 -7.72 -14.86 -9.38
N PRO A 16 -8.91 -14.60 -8.82
CA PRO A 16 -9.89 -13.73 -9.48
C PRO A 16 -9.33 -12.31 -9.56
N SER A 17 -9.65 -11.56 -10.61
CA SER A 17 -9.33 -10.12 -10.66
C SER A 17 -10.25 -9.31 -9.74
N LYS A 18 -11.53 -9.70 -9.70
CA LYS A 18 -12.59 -9.09 -8.89
C LYS A 18 -13.30 -10.13 -8.04
N CYS A 19 -13.80 -9.69 -6.90
CA CYS A 19 -14.64 -10.48 -6.02
C CYS A 19 -16.00 -10.73 -6.69
N PRO A 20 -16.47 -11.99 -6.78
CA PRO A 20 -17.76 -12.30 -7.38
C PRO A 20 -18.96 -11.80 -6.55
N ASP A 21 -18.72 -11.30 -5.33
CA ASP A 21 -19.74 -10.88 -4.37
C ASP A 21 -19.92 -9.35 -4.33
N CYS A 22 -18.83 -8.60 -4.10
CA CYS A 22 -18.87 -7.12 -4.00
C CYS A 22 -18.19 -6.41 -5.19
N GLY A 23 -17.62 -7.13 -6.16
CA GLY A 23 -16.94 -6.54 -7.31
C GLY A 23 -15.58 -5.88 -7.03
N SER A 24 -15.21 -5.73 -5.75
CA SER A 24 -13.90 -5.16 -5.35
C SER A 24 -12.72 -6.03 -5.78
N GLN A 25 -11.54 -5.44 -5.82
CA GLN A 25 -10.31 -6.13 -6.17
C GLN A 25 -10.01 -7.29 -5.21
N VAL A 26 -9.38 -8.34 -5.74
CA VAL A 26 -8.84 -9.42 -4.94
C VAL A 26 -7.33 -9.21 -4.74
N VAL A 27 -6.92 -9.06 -3.49
CA VAL A 27 -5.55 -8.79 -3.07
C VAL A 27 -4.93 -10.02 -2.42
N ASP A 28 -3.62 -10.01 -2.23
CA ASP A 28 -2.94 -11.10 -1.52
C ASP A 28 -3.17 -11.01 -0.01
N ILE A 29 -3.13 -12.15 0.67
CA ILE A 29 -3.04 -12.21 2.13
C ILE A 29 -1.57 -12.38 2.51
N ILE A 30 -1.05 -11.50 3.37
CA ILE A 30 0.31 -11.58 3.91
C ILE A 30 0.24 -12.13 5.33
N TYR A 31 0.98 -13.20 5.62
CA TYR A 31 1.04 -13.82 6.94
C TYR A 31 2.34 -13.51 7.68
N GLY A 32 2.37 -13.78 8.99
CA GLY A 32 3.51 -13.44 9.84
C GLY A 32 3.59 -11.93 10.07
N THR A 33 2.44 -11.28 10.19
CA THR A 33 2.30 -9.82 10.24
C THR A 33 2.25 -9.27 11.66
N GLY A 34 2.10 -10.12 12.68
CA GLY A 34 1.80 -9.67 14.03
C GLY A 34 0.59 -8.73 14.05
N ASP A 35 0.75 -7.57 14.69
CA ASP A 35 -0.27 -6.53 14.82
C ASP A 35 -0.24 -5.49 13.69
N MET A 36 0.58 -5.69 12.64
CA MET A 36 0.63 -4.77 11.50
C MET A 36 -0.75 -4.67 10.85
N THR A 37 -1.17 -3.43 10.63
CA THR A 37 -2.40 -3.06 9.93
C THR A 37 -2.19 -2.98 8.42
N GLU A 38 -3.27 -3.06 7.65
CA GLU A 38 -3.20 -2.88 6.19
C GLU A 38 -2.66 -1.50 5.80
N ILE A 39 -2.97 -0.45 6.56
CA ILE A 39 -2.48 0.91 6.29
C ILE A 39 -0.97 0.98 6.50
N GLU A 40 -0.45 0.46 7.61
CA GLU A 40 0.99 0.41 7.85
C GLU A 40 1.71 -0.40 6.77
N PHE A 41 1.11 -1.51 6.33
CA PHE A 41 1.66 -2.30 5.24
C PHE A 41 1.72 -1.52 3.92
N VAL A 42 0.67 -0.77 3.59
CA VAL A 42 0.65 0.10 2.39
C VAL A 42 1.73 1.17 2.49
N LEU A 43 1.88 1.84 3.62
CA LEU A 43 2.89 2.88 3.80
C LEU A 43 4.32 2.33 3.70
N GLU A 44 4.58 1.19 4.34
CA GLU A 44 5.93 0.62 4.42
C GLU A 44 6.31 -0.15 3.14
N TYR A 45 5.40 -0.94 2.57
CA TYR A 45 5.67 -1.82 1.43
C TYR A 45 5.14 -1.31 0.09
N ARG A 46 4.29 -0.27 0.10
CA ARG A 46 3.69 0.39 -1.07
C ARG A 46 2.92 -0.58 -1.96
N LYS A 47 2.13 -1.46 -1.31
CA LYS A 47 1.37 -2.56 -1.93
C LYS A 47 0.05 -2.79 -1.21
N ASP A 48 -0.98 -3.10 -1.97
CA ASP A 48 -2.27 -3.53 -1.41
C ASP A 48 -2.25 -5.00 -1.00
N ALA A 49 -2.65 -5.26 0.24
CA ALA A 49 -2.82 -6.60 0.76
C ALA A 49 -3.75 -6.61 1.99
N ILE A 50 -4.18 -7.81 2.40
CA ILE A 50 -4.85 -8.05 3.69
C ILE A 50 -3.88 -8.70 4.67
N MET A 51 -3.88 -8.24 5.92
CA MET A 51 -3.01 -8.78 6.96
C MET A 51 -3.64 -10.06 7.51
N GLY A 52 -2.93 -11.17 7.33
CA GLY A 52 -3.37 -12.53 7.67
C GLY A 52 -3.11 -12.91 9.13
N GLY A 53 -2.30 -12.12 9.85
CA GLY A 53 -1.81 -12.45 11.18
C GLY A 53 -0.79 -13.60 11.16
N ASP A 54 -0.46 -14.09 12.35
CA ASP A 54 0.55 -15.14 12.51
C ASP A 54 -0.05 -16.55 12.46
N ASN A 55 -1.35 -16.67 12.67
CA ASN A 55 -2.06 -17.95 12.65
C ASN A 55 -2.36 -18.39 11.22
N ILE A 56 -1.43 -19.13 10.62
CA ILE A 56 -1.59 -19.73 9.30
C ILE A 56 -2.39 -21.04 9.44
N PRO A 57 -3.63 -21.12 8.92
CA PRO A 57 -4.41 -22.35 9.01
C PRO A 57 -3.87 -23.41 8.05
N ARG A 58 -4.11 -24.70 8.36
CA ARG A 58 -3.64 -25.86 7.56
C ARG A 58 -4.01 -25.79 6.07
N ARG A 59 -5.16 -25.20 5.73
CA ARG A 59 -5.63 -24.96 4.36
C ARG A 59 -5.82 -23.45 4.13
N PRO A 60 -4.73 -22.69 3.91
CA PRO A 60 -4.80 -21.24 3.97
C PRO A 60 -5.51 -20.64 2.77
N PRO A 61 -6.44 -19.68 2.97
CA PRO A 61 -6.76 -18.74 1.91
C PRO A 61 -5.50 -17.92 1.62
N ILE A 62 -5.23 -17.68 0.34
CA ILE A 62 -4.06 -16.93 -0.11
C ILE A 62 -4.42 -15.58 -0.71
N TRP A 63 -5.70 -15.38 -1.01
CA TRP A 63 -6.24 -14.11 -1.47
C TRP A 63 -7.47 -13.72 -0.68
N SER A 64 -7.73 -12.42 -0.63
CA SER A 64 -8.92 -11.86 -0.02
C SER A 64 -9.52 -10.81 -0.92
N CYS A 65 -10.83 -10.65 -0.85
CA CYS A 65 -11.47 -9.44 -1.33
C CYS A 65 -10.96 -8.26 -0.49
N SER A 66 -10.65 -7.13 -1.12
CA SER A 66 -10.24 -5.91 -0.41
C SER A 66 -11.36 -5.35 0.47
N CYS A 67 -12.62 -5.52 0.09
CA CYS A 67 -13.80 -5.19 0.92
C CYS A 67 -13.98 -6.14 2.12
N GLY A 68 -13.15 -7.19 2.26
CA GLY A 68 -13.18 -8.16 3.35
C GLY A 68 -14.28 -9.23 3.27
N CYS A 69 -15.23 -9.14 2.34
CA CYS A 69 -16.43 -10.00 2.33
C CYS A 69 -16.16 -11.47 2.01
N LYS A 70 -15.09 -11.79 1.27
CA LYS A 70 -14.73 -13.15 0.83
C LYS A 70 -13.23 -13.37 0.91
N ARG A 71 -12.85 -14.64 1.16
CA ARG A 71 -11.47 -15.13 1.06
C ARG A 71 -11.39 -16.25 0.04
N PHE A 72 -10.23 -16.42 -0.59
CA PHE A 72 -10.05 -17.36 -1.69
C PHE A 72 -8.88 -18.29 -1.43
N ARG A 73 -9.11 -19.58 -1.66
CA ARG A 73 -8.13 -20.65 -1.55
C ARG A 73 -7.90 -21.25 -2.93
N LYS A 74 -6.62 -21.46 -3.28
CA LYS A 74 -6.27 -22.15 -4.52
C LYS A 74 -6.52 -23.65 -4.38
N VAL A 75 -7.15 -24.22 -5.39
CA VAL A 75 -7.33 -25.67 -5.58
C VAL A 75 -6.87 -26.07 -6.98
N ASN A 76 -6.62 -27.36 -7.17
CA ASN A 76 -6.37 -27.93 -8.49
C ASN A 76 -7.69 -28.00 -9.30
N PRO A 77 -7.64 -28.20 -10.63
CA PRO A 77 -8.84 -28.35 -11.46
C PRO A 77 -9.79 -29.47 -11.02
N ASP A 78 -9.28 -30.52 -10.40
CA ASP A 78 -10.04 -31.64 -9.81
C ASP A 78 -10.66 -31.32 -8.44
N GLY A 79 -10.44 -30.11 -7.91
CA GLY A 79 -10.94 -29.66 -6.61
C GLY A 79 -10.07 -30.05 -5.40
N SER A 80 -8.98 -30.79 -5.61
CA SER A 80 -8.03 -31.16 -4.56
C SER A 80 -7.22 -29.96 -4.05
N ASP A 81 -6.60 -30.10 -2.88
CA ASP A 81 -5.76 -29.05 -2.32
C ASP A 81 -4.55 -28.78 -3.20
N ALA A 82 -4.39 -27.53 -3.64
CA ALA A 82 -3.19 -27.11 -4.36
C ALA A 82 -2.06 -26.84 -3.36
N ALA A 83 -0.85 -27.31 -3.69
CA ALA A 83 0.35 -26.87 -2.98
C ALA A 83 0.57 -25.37 -3.24
N VAL A 84 0.50 -24.56 -2.20
CA VAL A 84 0.66 -23.11 -2.28
C VAL A 84 1.72 -22.61 -1.31
N LYS A 85 2.58 -21.72 -1.81
CA LYS A 85 3.47 -20.93 -0.97
C LYS A 85 2.73 -19.69 -0.51
N VAL A 86 2.45 -19.61 0.79
CA VAL A 86 1.88 -18.39 1.40
C VAL A 86 2.88 -17.24 1.33
N LYS A 87 2.38 -16.01 1.18
CA LYS A 87 3.22 -14.82 1.25
C LYS A 87 3.45 -14.48 2.72
N MET A 88 4.71 -14.33 3.10
CA MET A 88 5.14 -14.03 4.46
C MET A 88 5.73 -12.63 4.50
N LEU A 89 5.39 -11.83 5.52
CA LEU A 89 5.87 -10.46 5.68
C LEU A 89 7.40 -10.39 5.63
N LYS A 90 8.10 -11.28 6.34
CA LYS A 90 9.58 -11.36 6.37
C LYS A 90 10.26 -11.53 5.00
N ASN A 91 9.52 -11.94 3.97
CA ASN A 91 10.02 -12.15 2.61
C ASN A 91 9.57 -11.04 1.66
N MET A 92 8.81 -10.05 2.14
CA MET A 92 8.31 -8.96 1.32
C MET A 92 9.42 -7.95 1.06
N ARG A 93 9.49 -7.50 -0.18
CA ARG A 93 10.33 -6.37 -0.58
C ARG A 93 9.46 -5.13 -0.71
N LYS A 94 9.95 -3.99 -0.27
CA LYS A 94 9.32 -2.68 -0.51
C LYS A 94 9.29 -2.41 -2.02
N ALA A 95 8.20 -1.85 -2.52
CA ALA A 95 8.22 -1.23 -3.85
C ALA A 95 8.81 0.19 -3.75
N PRO A 96 9.16 0.87 -4.85
CA PRO A 96 9.61 2.27 -4.81
C PRO A 96 8.56 3.19 -4.17
N ALA A 97 8.96 4.23 -3.45
CA ALA A 97 7.99 5.15 -2.81
C ALA A 97 7.16 5.95 -3.83
N THR A 98 7.68 6.17 -5.05
CA THR A 98 6.94 6.77 -6.18
C THR A 98 5.66 6.02 -6.57
N LYS A 99 5.44 4.79 -6.08
CA LYS A 99 4.16 4.06 -6.22
C LYS A 99 3.00 4.76 -5.49
N ILE A 100 3.29 5.55 -4.46
CA ILE A 100 2.31 6.37 -3.75
C ILE A 100 2.49 7.79 -4.26
N ASN A 101 1.42 8.33 -4.86
CA ASN A 101 1.37 9.76 -5.14
C ASN A 101 0.77 10.47 -3.93
N TRP A 102 1.59 11.31 -3.30
CA TRP A 102 1.16 12.16 -2.19
C TRP A 102 0.50 13.41 -2.73
N THR A 103 -0.32 14.06 -1.92
CA THR A 103 -0.96 15.33 -2.29
C THR A 103 -0.77 16.28 -1.13
N SER A 104 -0.23 17.46 -1.40
CA SER A 104 -0.06 18.49 -0.38
C SER A 104 -1.41 19.00 0.13
N ASP A 105 -1.41 19.58 1.33
CA ASP A 105 -2.61 20.22 1.86
C ASP A 105 -3.07 21.38 0.97
N LEU A 106 -2.15 22.14 0.36
CA LEU A 106 -2.49 23.21 -0.57
C LEU A 106 -3.10 22.68 -1.87
N ALA A 107 -2.55 21.59 -2.43
CA ALA A 107 -3.13 20.93 -3.59
C ALA A 107 -4.50 20.33 -3.28
N SER A 108 -4.69 19.76 -2.09
CA SER A 108 -5.99 19.23 -1.65
C SER A 108 -7.06 20.34 -1.61
N ARG A 109 -6.73 21.53 -1.10
CA ARG A 109 -7.64 22.69 -1.13
C ARG A 109 -7.88 23.21 -2.55
N ALA A 110 -6.85 23.24 -3.39
CA ALA A 110 -6.99 23.62 -4.79
C ALA A 110 -7.95 22.67 -5.53
N LEU A 111 -7.87 21.37 -5.26
CA LEU A 111 -8.79 20.36 -5.78
C LEU A 111 -10.24 20.60 -5.32
N GLU A 112 -10.46 20.91 -4.04
CA GLU A 112 -11.79 21.26 -3.50
C GLU A 112 -12.40 22.50 -4.20
N ASP A 113 -11.55 23.49 -4.51
CA ASP A 113 -11.94 24.70 -5.23
C ASP A 113 -11.98 24.54 -6.76
N ASN A 114 -11.79 23.32 -7.28
CA ASN A 114 -11.69 23.00 -8.71
C ASN A 114 -10.56 23.73 -9.47
N ARG A 115 -9.54 24.23 -8.77
CA ARG A 115 -8.37 24.93 -9.34
C ARG A 115 -7.29 23.92 -9.74
N HIS A 116 -7.59 23.10 -10.74
CA HIS A 116 -6.69 22.05 -11.20
C HIS A 116 -5.47 22.60 -11.94
N GLU A 117 -5.58 23.80 -12.51
CA GLU A 117 -4.56 24.46 -13.32
C GLU A 117 -3.31 24.87 -12.54
N ILE A 118 -3.40 24.97 -11.22
CA ILE A 118 -2.27 25.33 -10.35
C ILE A 118 -1.62 24.10 -9.71
N MET A 119 -2.15 22.89 -9.94
CA MET A 119 -1.60 21.67 -9.39
C MET A 119 -0.62 21.03 -10.39
N HIS A 120 0.56 20.71 -9.89
CA HIS A 120 1.63 20.07 -10.66
C HIS A 120 2.08 18.78 -9.97
N HIS A 121 2.70 17.90 -10.73
CA HIS A 121 3.32 16.69 -10.21
C HIS A 121 4.82 16.92 -10.10
N TYR A 122 5.39 16.50 -8.98
CA TYR A 122 6.81 16.63 -8.68
C TYR A 122 7.38 15.28 -8.31
N GLU A 123 8.60 15.02 -8.76
CA GLU A 123 9.48 14.02 -8.15
C GLU A 123 10.37 14.72 -7.14
N VAL A 124 10.39 14.22 -5.91
CA VAL A 124 11.16 14.80 -4.82
C VAL A 124 12.13 13.76 -4.28
N ASP A 125 13.42 13.99 -4.53
CA ASP A 125 14.50 13.18 -4.00
C ASP A 125 14.87 13.67 -2.60
N ILE A 126 14.81 12.77 -1.63
CA ILE A 126 15.11 13.07 -0.23
C ILE A 126 16.33 12.31 0.24
N THR A 127 17.16 12.97 1.04
CA THR A 127 18.21 12.33 1.84
C THR A 127 17.98 12.67 3.30
N THR A 128 17.98 11.63 4.15
CA THR A 128 17.75 11.78 5.60
C THR A 128 19.06 11.91 6.39
N GLU A 129 18.95 12.24 7.67
CA GLU A 129 20.09 12.32 8.60
C GLU A 129 20.82 10.99 8.81
N LEU A 130 20.23 9.88 8.36
CA LEU A 130 20.82 8.53 8.41
C LEU A 130 21.40 8.09 7.05
N ASP A 131 21.58 9.02 6.11
CA ASP A 131 22.09 8.74 4.75
C ASP A 131 21.18 7.75 3.98
N GLU A 132 19.88 7.78 4.27
CA GLU A 132 18.87 7.03 3.54
C GLU A 132 18.29 7.89 2.43
N HIS A 133 18.17 7.32 1.22
CA HIS A 133 17.66 7.99 0.03
C HIS A 133 16.35 7.38 -0.44
N GLU A 134 15.41 8.22 -0.87
CA GLU A 134 14.15 7.79 -1.50
C GLU A 134 13.62 8.90 -2.42
N THR A 135 12.87 8.51 -3.46
CA THR A 135 12.20 9.44 -4.37
C THR A 135 10.68 9.37 -4.13
N LEU A 136 10.04 10.52 -3.95
CA LEU A 136 8.61 10.65 -3.72
C LEU A 136 7.91 11.26 -4.93
N GLY A 137 6.72 10.75 -5.27
CA GLY A 137 5.81 11.45 -6.19
C GLY A 137 4.85 12.31 -5.38
N ILE A 138 4.80 13.62 -5.66
CA ILE A 138 3.98 14.58 -4.91
C ILE A 138 3.21 15.48 -5.88
N THR A 139 1.88 15.53 -5.73
CA THR A 139 1.04 16.58 -6.31
C THR A 139 1.02 17.79 -5.37
N ALA A 140 1.47 18.94 -5.84
CA ALA A 140 1.62 20.17 -5.07
C ALA A 140 1.32 21.41 -5.94
N VAL A 141 1.15 22.59 -5.33
CA VAL A 141 0.91 23.84 -6.07
C VAL A 141 2.19 24.56 -6.49
N SER A 142 3.33 24.18 -5.92
CA SER A 142 4.67 24.68 -6.26
C SER A 142 5.74 23.68 -5.80
N GLY A 143 6.98 23.83 -6.30
CA GLY A 143 8.10 23.00 -5.83
C GLY A 143 8.40 23.17 -4.33
N SER A 144 8.22 24.39 -3.78
CA SER A 144 8.36 24.63 -2.34
C SER A 144 7.27 23.92 -1.52
N ASP A 145 6.04 23.88 -2.02
CA ASP A 145 4.94 23.13 -1.39
C ASP A 145 5.20 21.62 -1.44
N ALA A 146 5.82 21.12 -2.52
CA ALA A 146 6.26 19.73 -2.61
C ALA A 146 7.38 19.41 -1.59
N GLU A 147 8.35 20.31 -1.41
CA GLU A 147 9.43 20.18 -0.41
C GLU A 147 8.89 20.14 1.03
N ASP A 148 7.97 21.05 1.37
CA ASP A 148 7.31 21.10 2.68
C ASP A 148 6.54 19.79 2.94
N GLN A 149 5.80 19.31 1.94
CA GLN A 149 5.08 18.04 2.04
C GLN A 149 6.03 16.85 2.22
N ALA A 150 7.13 16.79 1.47
CA ALA A 150 8.13 15.72 1.60
C ALA A 150 8.74 15.69 3.01
N THR A 151 9.11 16.86 3.54
CA THR A 151 9.65 17.02 4.89
C THR A 151 8.68 16.52 5.95
N GLU A 152 7.39 16.86 5.81
CA GLU A 152 6.37 16.43 6.74
C GLU A 152 6.17 14.90 6.73
N LEU A 153 6.19 14.29 5.55
CA LEU A 153 6.08 12.84 5.38
C LEU A 153 7.25 12.09 6.03
N VAL A 154 8.47 12.62 5.91
CA VAL A 154 9.67 12.07 6.57
C VAL A 154 9.57 12.20 8.09
N ALA A 155 9.19 13.38 8.60
CA ALA A 155 9.04 13.60 10.03
C ALA A 155 8.00 12.65 10.66
N LYS A 156 6.87 12.44 9.98
CA LYS A 156 5.81 11.49 10.39
C LYS A 156 6.20 10.03 10.15
N GLY A 157 7.17 9.75 9.29
CA GLY A 157 7.67 8.40 8.98
C GLY A 157 6.80 7.64 7.99
N PHE A 158 6.08 8.35 7.13
CA PHE A 158 5.19 7.75 6.14
C PHE A 158 5.90 7.28 4.88
N VAL A 159 7.18 7.64 4.73
CA VAL A 159 8.02 7.23 3.61
C VAL A 159 8.72 5.89 3.83
N GLY A 160 8.57 5.24 4.99
CA GLY A 160 9.23 3.96 5.27
C GLY A 160 10.76 4.04 5.45
N LEU A 161 11.27 5.23 5.75
CA LEU A 161 12.65 5.49 6.16
C LEU A 161 12.77 5.48 7.69
N ARG A 162 13.96 5.21 8.21
CA ARG A 162 14.24 5.25 9.66
C ARG A 162 14.53 6.68 10.10
N GLY A 163 15.25 7.45 9.28
CA GLY A 163 15.51 8.86 9.50
C GLY A 163 14.21 9.69 9.55
N ARG A 164 14.23 10.75 10.34
CA ARG A 164 13.08 11.64 10.60
C ARG A 164 13.36 13.10 10.26
N LYS A 165 14.54 13.40 9.72
CA LYS A 165 14.95 14.75 9.32
C LYS A 165 15.57 14.70 7.93
N CYS A 166 15.04 15.49 7.01
CA CYS A 166 15.69 15.70 5.73
C CYS A 166 16.95 16.55 5.92
N VAL A 167 18.06 16.12 5.33
CA VAL A 167 19.32 16.90 5.26
C VAL A 167 19.59 17.43 3.85
N ALA A 168 18.99 16.82 2.83
CA ALA A 168 18.95 17.32 1.47
C ALA A 168 17.63 16.94 0.81
N ILE A 169 17.11 17.86 -0.02
CA ILE A 169 15.91 17.66 -0.82
C ILE A 169 16.17 18.28 -2.21
N GLU A 170 15.86 17.53 -3.26
CA GLU A 170 15.88 18.02 -4.63
C GLU A 170 14.49 17.81 -5.24
N VAL A 171 13.95 18.84 -5.89
CA VAL A 171 12.60 18.85 -6.45
C VAL A 171 12.70 18.98 -7.96
N PHE A 172 12.04 18.07 -8.67
CA PHE A 172 11.97 18.02 -10.13
C PHE A 172 10.51 18.08 -10.56
N ASP A 173 10.23 18.84 -11.62
CA ASP A 173 8.93 18.78 -12.29
C ASP A 173 8.78 17.40 -12.95
N ALA A 174 7.69 16.69 -12.63
CA ALA A 174 7.36 15.43 -13.28
C ALA A 174 6.57 15.71 -14.56
N GLU A 175 7.12 15.33 -15.71
CA GLU A 175 6.47 15.45 -17.04
C GLU A 175 5.23 14.56 -17.20
#